data_AF-G0QIC0-F1
#
_entry.id   AF-G0QIC0-F1
#
_cell.length_a   1.000
_cell.length_b   1.000
_cell.length_c   1.000
_cell.angle_alpha   90.00
_cell.angle_beta   90.00
_cell.angle_gamma   90.00
#
_symmetry.space_group_name_H-M   'P 1'
#
loop_
_entity.id
_entity.type
_entity.pdbx_description
1 polymer ?
#
loop_
_entity_poly.entity_id
_entity_poly.type
_entity_poly.pdbx_seq_one_letter_code
_entity_poly.pdbx_strand_id
1 'polypeptide(L)'
;MEKYFLLGGAVALVSLILAGGVVAFAGSNMGSGPAEVSANIGERCSEEGGNYLPEHNECVGITEVSCDSLDGSFDSCASACRNNPDAQVCTQQCVQVCDDVS
;
A
#
# COMPACT_ATOMS: atom_id res chain seq x y z
N MET A 1 19.05 -39.89 18.52
CA MET A 1 20.14 -39.32 17.69
C MET A 1 19.53 -38.21 16.87
N GLU A 2 19.54 -37.01 17.45
CA GLU A 2 19.11 -35.75 16.86
C GLU A 2 19.77 -35.44 15.52
N LYS A 3 19.02 -34.82 14.60
CA LYS A 3 19.56 -33.96 13.54
C LYS A 3 18.63 -32.77 13.33
N TYR A 4 18.73 -31.80 14.24
CA TYR A 4 18.22 -30.44 14.05
C TYR A 4 19.04 -29.77 12.94
N PHE A 5 18.36 -29.49 11.84
CA PHE A 5 18.75 -28.73 10.66
C PHE A 5 17.89 -27.46 10.74
N LEU A 6 18.30 -26.20 10.56
CA LEU A 6 19.53 -25.50 10.26
C LEU A 6 19.24 -24.01 10.57
N LEU A 7 20.30 -23.24 10.82
CA LEU A 7 20.48 -21.84 10.41
C LEU A 7 19.32 -20.84 10.60
N GLY A 8 19.56 -19.83 11.45
CA GLY A 8 18.97 -18.51 11.25
C GLY A 8 17.92 -18.08 12.27
N GLY A 9 18.13 -18.37 13.54
CA GLY A 9 17.34 -17.77 14.61
C GLY A 9 18.02 -18.03 15.93
N ALA A 10 18.53 -16.98 16.58
CA ALA A 10 19.13 -17.08 17.90
C ALA A 10 18.04 -17.49 18.93
N VAL A 11 17.78 -18.79 19.05
CA VAL A 11 16.96 -19.34 20.13
C VAL A 11 17.83 -19.39 21.37
N ALA A 12 17.94 -18.26 22.05
CA ALA A 12 18.62 -18.14 23.32
C ALA A 12 17.64 -17.66 24.39
N LEU A 13 16.67 -18.49 24.76
CA LEU A 13 15.85 -18.24 25.95
C LEU A 13 15.57 -19.54 26.71
N VAL A 14 16.64 -20.11 27.27
CA VAL A 14 16.53 -20.87 28.52
C VAL A 14 17.52 -20.22 29.48
N SER A 15 17.05 -19.23 30.23
CA SER A 15 17.76 -18.69 31.38
C SER A 15 16.81 -18.68 32.56
N LEU A 16 17.12 -19.55 33.52
CA LEU A 16 16.51 -19.63 34.83
C LEU A 16 16.41 -18.26 35.48
N ILE A 17 15.19 -17.86 35.85
CA ILE A 17 14.93 -16.74 36.74
C ILE A 17 15.24 -17.21 38.17
N LEU A 18 16.45 -16.94 38.65
CA LEU A 18 16.77 -17.02 40.07
C LEU A 18 17.43 -15.71 40.51
N ALA A 19 16.66 -14.97 41.32
CA ALA A 19 17.06 -13.83 42.14
C ALA A 19 17.56 -12.56 41.40
N GLY A 20 16.64 -11.60 41.24
CA GLY A 20 16.98 -10.17 41.32
C GLY A 20 17.58 -9.55 40.05
N GLY A 21 16.76 -9.36 39.02
CA GLY A 21 17.15 -8.55 37.87
C GLY A 21 15.96 -8.25 36.98
N VAL A 22 15.33 -7.10 37.20
CA VAL A 22 14.25 -6.60 36.34
C VAL A 22 14.88 -6.18 35.01
N VAL A 23 14.69 -6.96 33.95
CA VAL A 23 15.09 -6.53 32.60
C VAL A 23 14.11 -5.45 32.13
N ALA A 24 14.56 -4.20 32.11
CA ALA A 24 13.84 -3.09 31.52
C ALA A 24 13.90 -3.23 29.99
N PHE A 25 12.82 -3.74 29.39
CA PHE A 25 12.64 -3.66 27.95
C PHE A 25 12.28 -2.22 27.58
N ALA A 26 13.22 -1.49 26.99
CA ALA A 26 12.93 -0.22 26.33
C ALA A 26 12.11 -0.52 25.07
N GLY A 27 10.78 -0.41 25.18
CA GLY A 27 9.88 -0.52 24.05
C GLY A 27 10.09 0.65 23.08
N SER A 28 10.44 0.35 21.83
CA SER A 28 10.33 1.32 20.75
C SER A 28 8.85 1.56 20.45
N ASN A 29 8.36 2.75 20.79
CA ASN A 29 7.05 3.23 20.33
C ASN A 29 7.09 3.39 18.81
N MET A 30 6.66 2.36 18.08
CA MET A 30 6.14 2.54 16.74
C MET A 30 4.75 3.13 16.92
N GLY A 31 4.68 4.45 16.98
CA GLY A 31 3.45 5.20 16.81
C GLY A 31 2.98 5.02 15.38
N SER A 32 2.40 3.86 15.07
CA SER A 32 1.45 3.72 13.98
C SER A 32 0.22 4.48 14.44
N GLY A 33 0.12 5.76 14.06
CA GLY A 33 -1.21 6.38 13.97
C GLY A 33 -2.08 5.46 13.11
N PRO A 34 -3.41 5.40 13.34
CA PRO A 34 -4.26 4.70 12.41
C PRO A 34 -3.99 5.34 11.05
N ALA A 35 -3.37 4.58 10.15
CA ALA A 35 -3.57 4.79 8.73
C ALA A 35 -5.08 4.85 8.60
N GLU A 36 -5.60 6.02 8.25
CA GLU A 36 -6.97 6.15 7.82
C GLU A 36 -7.19 5.01 6.83
N VAL A 37 -8.11 4.12 7.17
CA VAL A 37 -8.55 3.06 6.29
C VAL A 37 -9.43 3.74 5.22
N SER A 38 -8.84 4.65 4.44
CA SER A 38 -9.22 4.79 3.05
C SER A 38 -8.71 3.51 2.41
N ALA A 39 -9.61 2.79 1.75
CA ALA A 39 -9.27 1.61 0.98
C ALA A 39 -8.21 2.04 -0.03
N ASN A 40 -6.93 1.78 0.28
CA ASN A 40 -5.83 2.42 -0.39
C ASN A 40 -5.77 1.90 -1.84
N ILE A 41 -6.43 2.61 -2.76
CA ILE A 41 -6.37 2.35 -4.20
C ILE A 41 -4.90 2.19 -4.62
N GLY A 42 -3.98 2.89 -3.98
CA GLY A 42 -2.55 2.80 -4.25
C GLY A 42 -1.93 1.41 -4.12
N GLU A 43 -2.11 0.76 -2.96
CA GLU A 43 -1.54 -0.58 -2.74
C GLU A 43 -2.15 -1.63 -3.68
N ARG A 44 -3.45 -1.52 -3.93
CA ARG A 44 -4.22 -2.52 -4.70
C ARG A 44 -4.20 -2.28 -6.21
N CYS A 45 -3.94 -1.06 -6.67
CA CYS A 45 -3.90 -0.70 -8.10
C CYS A 45 -2.91 -1.56 -8.89
N SER A 46 -1.72 -1.80 -8.32
CA SER A 46 -0.71 -2.63 -8.98
C SER A 46 -1.11 -4.11 -9.04
N GLU A 47 -1.91 -4.58 -8.08
CA GLU A 47 -2.43 -5.97 -8.05
C GLU A 47 -3.44 -6.20 -9.18
N GLU A 48 -4.20 -5.17 -9.55
CA GLU A 48 -5.13 -5.14 -10.68
C GLU A 48 -4.44 -4.90 -12.04
N GLY A 49 -3.10 -4.79 -12.06
CA GLY A 49 -2.31 -4.54 -13.27
C GLY A 49 -2.30 -3.06 -13.71
N GLY A 50 -2.75 -2.16 -12.85
CA GLY A 50 -2.72 -0.72 -13.06
C GLY A 50 -1.40 -0.07 -12.71
N ASN A 51 -1.33 1.23 -12.97
CA ASN A 51 -0.26 2.10 -12.50
C ASN A 51 -0.84 3.16 -11.56
N TYR A 52 -0.37 3.19 -10.33
CA TYR A 52 -0.83 4.16 -9.34
C TYR A 52 -0.07 5.48 -9.48
N LEU A 53 -0.80 6.59 -9.45
CA LEU A 53 -0.30 7.96 -9.49
C LEU A 53 -0.52 8.60 -8.11
N PRO A 54 0.44 8.49 -7.17
CA PRO A 54 0.27 8.93 -5.79
C PRO A 54 0.05 10.44 -5.66
N GLU A 55 0.53 11.25 -6.60
CA GLU A 55 0.34 12.71 -6.61
C GLU A 55 -1.13 13.11 -6.85
N HIS A 56 -1.92 12.21 -7.43
CA HIS A 56 -3.31 12.46 -7.82
C HIS A 56 -4.29 11.51 -7.15
N ASN A 57 -3.80 10.51 -6.38
CA ASN A 57 -4.61 9.44 -5.81
C ASN A 57 -5.44 8.68 -6.88
N GLU A 58 -4.82 8.43 -8.04
CA GLU A 58 -5.48 7.81 -9.19
C GLU A 58 -4.80 6.49 -9.56
N CYS A 59 -5.58 5.49 -9.94
CA CYS A 59 -5.07 4.29 -10.60
C CYS A 59 -5.37 4.33 -12.10
N VAL A 60 -4.35 4.24 -12.95
CA VAL A 60 -4.52 4.30 -14.41
C VAL A 60 -4.30 2.95 -15.06
N GLY A 61 -4.99 2.71 -16.17
CA GLY A 61 -4.80 1.51 -16.99
C GLY A 61 -5.47 0.25 -16.44
N ILE A 62 -6.43 0.39 -15.55
CA ILE A 62 -7.29 -0.71 -15.07
C ILE A 62 -8.65 -0.70 -15.76
N THR A 63 -9.38 -1.81 -15.61
CA THR A 63 -10.76 -1.94 -16.12
C THR A 63 -11.78 -1.37 -15.13
N GLU A 64 -13.00 -1.11 -15.59
CA GLU A 64 -14.13 -0.74 -14.73
C GLU A 64 -14.33 -1.77 -13.60
N VAL A 65 -14.31 -3.06 -13.93
CA VAL A 65 -14.46 -4.16 -12.96
C VAL A 65 -13.36 -4.14 -11.89
N SER A 66 -12.12 -3.86 -12.31
CA SER A 66 -11.01 -3.69 -11.37
C SER A 66 -11.22 -2.45 -10.49
N CYS A 67 -11.66 -1.33 -11.06
CA CYS A 67 -11.93 -0.11 -10.30
C CYS A 67 -13.05 -0.29 -9.27
N ASP A 68 -14.13 -0.99 -9.64
CA ASP A 68 -15.20 -1.37 -8.73
C ASP A 68 -14.68 -2.23 -7.58
N SER A 69 -13.73 -3.14 -7.85
CA SER A 69 -13.05 -3.95 -6.84
C SER A 69 -12.30 -3.09 -5.82
N LEU A 70 -11.78 -1.95 -6.27
CA LEU A 70 -11.07 -0.98 -5.45
C LEU A 70 -11.99 0.00 -4.70
N ASP A 71 -13.31 -0.16 -4.82
CA ASP A 71 -14.30 0.80 -4.33
C ASP A 71 -14.08 2.21 -4.91
N GLY A 72 -13.54 2.32 -6.14
CA GLY A 72 -13.24 3.59 -6.80
C GLY A 72 -14.32 4.09 -7.75
N SER A 73 -14.10 5.25 -8.36
CA SER A 73 -14.91 5.84 -9.42
C SER A 73 -14.19 5.72 -10.76
N PHE A 74 -14.74 4.94 -11.68
CA PHE A 74 -14.14 4.69 -12.98
C PHE A 74 -14.47 5.81 -13.99
N ASP A 75 -13.43 6.39 -14.59
CA ASP A 75 -13.53 7.21 -15.79
C ASP A 75 -12.91 6.48 -16.99
N SER A 76 -13.78 6.02 -17.88
CA SER A 76 -13.40 5.33 -19.12
C SER A 76 -12.68 6.21 -20.15
N CYS A 77 -12.80 7.53 -20.04
CA CYS A 77 -12.21 8.47 -20.99
C CYS A 77 -11.79 9.79 -20.33
N ALA A 78 -10.94 9.68 -19.30
CA ALA A 78 -10.32 10.85 -18.71
C ALA A 78 -9.34 11.50 -19.70
N SER A 79 -9.23 12.82 -19.65
CA SER A 79 -8.28 13.57 -20.48
C SER A 79 -6.83 13.20 -20.15
N ALA A 80 -6.00 13.04 -21.19
CA ALA A 80 -4.56 12.84 -21.04
C ALA A 80 -3.85 14.03 -20.35
N CYS A 81 -4.48 15.21 -20.30
CA CYS A 81 -3.95 16.40 -19.63
C CYS A 81 -4.60 16.74 -18.30
N ARG A 82 -5.52 15.91 -17.76
CA ARG A 82 -6.32 16.29 -16.58
C ARG A 82 -5.49 16.77 -15.38
N ASN A 83 -4.25 16.28 -15.28
CA ASN A 83 -3.29 16.59 -14.23
C ASN A 83 -2.32 17.75 -14.56
N ASN A 84 -2.50 18.44 -15.69
CA ASN A 84 -1.69 19.59 -16.10
C ASN A 84 -2.56 20.86 -16.26
N PRO A 85 -2.58 21.76 -15.25
CA PRO A 85 -3.40 22.98 -15.30
C PRO A 85 -2.92 24.00 -16.35
N ASP A 86 -1.67 23.91 -16.81
CA ASP A 86 -1.09 24.80 -17.81
C ASP A 86 -1.29 24.29 -19.25
N ALA A 87 -1.95 23.15 -19.42
CA ALA A 87 -2.20 22.57 -20.74
C ALA A 87 -3.19 23.41 -21.55
N GLN A 88 -2.67 24.13 -22.56
CA GLN A 88 -3.50 24.92 -23.48
C GLN A 88 -4.13 24.08 -24.61
N VAL A 89 -3.50 22.95 -24.94
CA VAL A 89 -3.94 22.03 -25.99
C VAL A 89 -3.75 20.60 -25.50
N CYS A 90 -4.77 19.77 -25.71
CA CYS A 90 -4.76 18.37 -25.33
C CYS A 90 -5.16 17.48 -26.49
N THR A 91 -4.46 16.37 -26.64
CA THR A 91 -4.84 15.32 -27.57
C THR A 91 -6.16 14.69 -27.08
N GLN A 92 -7.09 14.42 -28.01
CA GLN A 92 -8.27 13.60 -27.71
C GLN A 92 -7.82 12.14 -27.59
N GLN A 93 -7.35 11.79 -26.40
CA GLN A 93 -6.97 10.44 -26.02
C GLN A 93 -7.73 10.10 -24.74
N CYS A 94 -8.44 8.97 -24.75
CA CYS A 94 -9.08 8.43 -23.56
C CYS A 94 -8.03 7.71 -22.72
N VAL A 95 -7.82 8.18 -21.49
CA VAL A 95 -7.06 7.47 -20.47
C VAL A 95 -8.06 6.87 -19.49
N GLN A 96 -7.97 5.56 -19.25
CA GLN A 96 -8.78 4.89 -18.24
C GLN A 96 -8.19 5.19 -16.86
N VAL A 97 -9.03 5.70 -15.97
CA VAL A 97 -8.65 6.15 -14.63
C VAL A 97 -9.66 5.62 -13.61
N CYS A 98 -9.17 5.33 -12.42
CA CYS A 98 -9.96 4.99 -11.26
C CYS A 98 -9.55 5.91 -10.11
N ASP A 99 -10.49 6.75 -9.68
CA ASP A 99 -10.28 7.72 -8.62
C ASP A 99 -10.83 7.17 -7.30
N ASP A 100 -10.19 7.55 -6.19
CA ASP A 100 -10.71 7.25 -4.86
C ASP A 100 -12.02 8.02 -4.60
N VAL A 101 -13.03 7.35 -4.07
CA VAL A 101 -14.34 7.95 -3.71
C VAL A 101 -14.43 8.38 -2.24
N SER A 102 -13.31 8.24 -1.50
CA SER A 102 -13.18 8.54 -0.07
C SER A 102 -13.50 10.00 0.30
#